data_AF-F7JKH6-F1
#
_entry.id   AF-F7JKH6-F1
#
_cell.length_a   1.000
_cell.length_b   1.000
_cell.length_c   1.000
_cell.angle_alpha   90.00
_cell.angle_beta   90.00
_cell.angle_gamma   90.00
#
_symmetry.space_group_name_H-M   'P 1'
#
loop_
_entity.id
_entity.type
_entity.pdbx_description
1 polymer ?
#
loop_
_entity_poly.entity_id
_entity_poly.type
_entity_poly.pdbx_seq_one_letter_code
_entity_poly.pdbx_strand_id
1 'polypeptide(L)'
;MTKEVLVRIAGLHFDLKENGETDLQEAEDEKIEIVVPGQYFLKNGKHYILYEEIEESGLGVTKNTLKVTGDYRVEMKKSGVLTSYMVFEKGKKYVSSYKTPYGQMQIGTDTKELTIISEEEKIRIFVRYTLEAEDEAVAESRIRIEVVPRECAFPA
;
A
#
# COMPACT_ATOMS: atom_id res chain seq x y z
N MET A 1 -17.82 -12.65 8.09
CA MET A 1 -16.83 -13.73 8.23
C MET A 1 -15.50 -13.23 7.68
N THR A 2 -14.39 -13.67 8.27
CA THR A 2 -13.02 -13.35 7.83
C THR A 2 -12.51 -14.49 6.95
N LYS A 3 -11.80 -14.19 5.86
CA LYS A 3 -11.17 -15.16 4.94
C LYS A 3 -9.65 -14.99 4.94
N GLU A 4 -8.91 -16.06 4.77
CA GLU A 4 -7.46 -15.98 4.50
C GLU A 4 -7.22 -15.63 3.03
N VAL A 5 -6.30 -14.71 2.79
CA VAL A 5 -5.95 -14.23 1.44
C VAL A 5 -4.44 -14.15 1.27
N LEU A 6 -4.00 -14.11 0.02
CA LEU A 6 -2.67 -13.65 -0.35
C LEU A 6 -2.78 -12.26 -0.92
N VAL A 7 -1.91 -11.37 -0.43
CA VAL A 7 -1.83 -9.97 -0.82
C VAL A 7 -0.53 -9.79 -1.59
N ARG A 8 -0.65 -9.32 -2.83
CA ARG A 8 0.47 -8.99 -3.70
C ARG A 8 0.50 -7.49 -3.92
N ILE A 9 1.60 -6.83 -3.60
CA ILE A 9 1.75 -5.38 -3.77
C ILE A 9 3.02 -5.11 -4.56
N ALA A 10 2.91 -4.34 -5.65
CA ALA A 10 4.04 -3.93 -6.47
C ALA A 10 4.09 -2.41 -6.62
N GLY A 11 5.31 -1.86 -6.66
CA GLY A 11 5.56 -0.43 -6.93
C GLY A 11 5.52 0.49 -5.69
N LEU A 12 5.57 -0.07 -4.48
CA LEU A 12 5.69 0.70 -3.25
C LEU A 12 7.18 1.03 -3.00
N HIS A 13 7.70 2.10 -3.60
CA HIS A 13 9.13 2.46 -3.50
C HIS A 13 9.51 3.22 -2.21
N PHE A 14 8.62 3.34 -1.22
CA PHE A 14 8.88 4.21 -0.08
C PHE A 14 9.52 3.53 1.14
N ASP A 15 9.77 2.21 1.11
CA ASP A 15 10.17 1.44 2.31
C ASP A 15 11.38 0.49 2.12
N LEU A 16 12.27 0.66 1.13
CA LEU A 16 13.43 -0.27 0.96
C LEU A 16 14.81 0.39 0.74
N LYS A 17 15.10 1.52 1.38
CA LYS A 17 16.51 1.90 1.57
C LYS A 17 16.77 2.29 3.03
N GLU A 18 17.21 1.29 3.80
CA GLU A 18 17.66 1.38 5.20
C GLU A 18 18.95 2.22 5.38
N ASN A 19 19.42 2.91 4.33
CA ASN A 19 20.75 3.50 4.25
C ASN A 19 20.79 4.94 3.70
N GLY A 20 19.65 5.60 3.50
CA GLY A 20 19.63 7.05 3.22
C GLY A 20 20.20 7.47 1.86
N GLU A 21 20.36 6.53 0.93
CA GLU A 21 20.88 6.78 -0.42
C GLU A 21 19.69 6.95 -1.38
N THR A 22 19.20 8.18 -1.48
CA THR A 22 18.23 8.60 -2.50
C THR A 22 18.86 8.58 -3.88
N ASP A 23 18.92 7.42 -4.51
CA ASP A 23 18.97 7.34 -5.96
C ASP A 23 17.54 7.45 -6.47
N LEU A 24 17.06 8.70 -6.60
CA LEU A 24 15.79 9.05 -7.25
C LEU A 24 15.86 8.90 -8.79
N GLN A 25 16.88 8.20 -9.29
CA GLN A 25 17.10 8.00 -10.71
C GLN A 25 17.07 6.48 -10.99
N GLU A 26 16.19 6.08 -11.89
CA GLU A 26 16.08 4.72 -12.46
C GLU A 26 15.22 3.69 -11.70
N ALA A 27 14.04 4.08 -11.20
CA ALA A 27 13.04 3.15 -10.66
C ALA A 27 11.92 2.79 -11.67
N GLU A 28 12.19 2.81 -12.99
CA GLU A 28 11.15 2.48 -13.97
C GLU A 28 10.90 0.96 -14.15
N ASP A 29 11.79 0.06 -13.70
CA ASP A 29 11.59 -1.38 -13.98
C ASP A 29 11.99 -2.42 -12.92
N GLU A 30 12.66 -2.07 -11.81
CA GLU A 30 12.82 -3.02 -10.69
C GLU A 30 11.58 -3.02 -9.79
N LYS A 31 10.58 -3.80 -10.20
CA LYS A 31 9.35 -4.04 -9.47
C LYS A 31 9.65 -4.80 -8.18
N ILE A 32 9.93 -4.06 -7.10
CA ILE A 32 9.75 -4.60 -5.75
C ILE A 32 8.29 -5.04 -5.65
N GLU A 33 8.13 -6.33 -5.43
CA GLU A 33 6.86 -7.01 -5.27
C GLU A 33 6.90 -7.79 -3.97
N ILE A 34 5.98 -7.51 -3.08
CA ILE A 34 5.77 -8.31 -1.88
C ILE A 34 4.56 -9.22 -2.10
N VAL A 35 4.68 -10.47 -1.66
CA VAL A 35 3.58 -11.43 -1.60
C VAL A 35 3.51 -11.94 -0.16
N VAL A 36 2.45 -11.56 0.55
CA VAL A 36 2.29 -11.84 1.98
C VAL A 36 0.92 -12.43 2.28
N PRO A 37 0.82 -13.35 3.25
CA PRO A 37 -0.47 -13.80 3.74
C PRO A 37 -1.18 -12.66 4.47
N GLY A 38 -2.50 -12.64 4.37
CA GLY A 38 -3.34 -11.64 5.01
C GLY A 38 -4.73 -12.16 5.34
N GLN A 39 -5.53 -11.27 5.92
CA GLN A 39 -6.90 -11.52 6.30
C GLN A 39 -7.81 -10.53 5.59
N TYR A 40 -8.88 -11.05 4.98
CA TYR A 40 -9.92 -10.26 4.34
C TYR A 40 -11.22 -10.34 5.12
N PHE A 41 -11.92 -9.22 5.25
CA PHE A 41 -13.32 -9.23 5.66
C PHE A 41 -14.09 -8.06 5.06
N LEU A 42 -15.39 -8.27 4.85
CA LEU A 42 -16.32 -7.21 4.44
C LEU A 42 -17.04 -6.66 5.68
N LYS A 43 -16.98 -5.34 5.88
CA LYS A 43 -17.69 -4.66 6.97
C LYS A 43 -18.29 -3.35 6.48
N ASN A 44 -19.59 -3.17 6.69
CA ASN A 44 -20.34 -1.97 6.28
C ASN A 44 -20.16 -1.63 4.78
N GLY A 45 -20.16 -2.65 3.91
CA GLY A 45 -19.96 -2.48 2.46
C GLY A 45 -18.54 -2.08 2.05
N LYS A 46 -17.56 -2.16 2.96
CA LYS A 46 -16.15 -1.83 2.70
C LYS A 46 -15.30 -3.08 2.84
N HIS A 47 -14.38 -3.27 1.92
CA HIS A 47 -13.40 -4.35 1.98
C HIS A 47 -12.27 -3.93 2.91
N TYR A 48 -11.90 -4.82 3.83
CA TYR A 48 -10.75 -4.66 4.70
C TYR A 48 -9.77 -5.80 4.45
N ILE A 49 -8.51 -5.46 4.25
CA ILE A 49 -7.41 -6.40 4.07
C ILE A 49 -6.34 -6.05 5.08
N LEU A 50 -6.01 -6.99 5.96
CA LEU A 50 -5.00 -6.87 6.98
C LEU A 50 -3.83 -7.78 6.61
N TYR A 51 -2.61 -7.26 6.68
CA TYR A 51 -1.40 -8.06 6.51
C TYR A 51 -0.28 -7.48 7.36
N GLU A 52 0.76 -8.28 7.58
CA GLU A 52 1.92 -7.90 8.37
C GLU A 52 3.17 -7.96 7.47
N GLU A 53 4.01 -6.94 7.57
CA GLU A 53 5.34 -6.90 6.97
C GLU A 53 6.36 -7.11 8.10
N ILE A 54 7.26 -8.07 7.93
CA ILE A 54 8.36 -8.33 8.86
C ILE A 54 9.57 -7.58 8.32
N GLU A 55 10.11 -6.65 9.12
CA GLU A 55 11.33 -5.93 8.78
C GLU A 55 12.54 -6.87 8.75
N GLU A 56 13.35 -6.79 7.69
CA GLU A 56 14.54 -7.63 7.52
C GLU A 56 15.58 -7.37 8.61
N SER A 57 15.65 -6.13 9.11
CA SER A 57 16.50 -5.70 10.23
C SER A 57 16.11 -6.31 11.58
N GLY A 58 14.95 -6.99 11.66
CA GLY A 58 14.44 -7.58 12.90
C GLY A 58 13.88 -6.55 13.90
N LEU A 59 13.71 -5.29 13.48
CA LEU A 59 13.24 -4.18 14.32
C LEU A 59 11.77 -4.31 14.73
N GLY A 60 10.98 -5.16 14.06
CA GLY A 60 9.62 -5.48 14.48
C GLY A 60 8.69 -5.82 13.32
N VAL A 61 7.40 -5.73 13.59
CA VAL A 61 6.32 -6.02 12.63
C VAL A 61 5.57 -4.74 12.32
N THR A 62 5.42 -4.44 11.03
CA THR A 62 4.55 -3.37 10.55
C THR A 62 3.20 -3.95 10.18
N LYS A 63 2.16 -3.51 10.89
CA LYS A 63 0.77 -3.90 10.62
C LYS A 63 0.17 -3.00 9.57
N ASN A 64 -0.34 -3.61 8.52
CA ASN A 64 -0.95 -2.92 7.40
C ASN A 64 -2.45 -3.15 7.38
N THR A 65 -3.18 -2.08 7.08
CA THR A 65 -4.62 -2.12 6.84
C THR A 65 -4.91 -1.42 5.52
N LEU A 66 -5.35 -2.20 4.54
CA LEU A 66 -5.96 -1.71 3.31
C LEU A 66 -7.47 -1.69 3.48
N LYS A 67 -8.08 -0.54 3.18
CA LYS A 67 -9.52 -0.37 3.21
C LYS A 67 -9.97 0.16 1.85
N VAL A 68 -10.88 -0.57 1.22
CA VAL A 68 -11.44 -0.22 -0.08
C VAL A 68 -12.90 0.16 0.11
N THR A 69 -13.26 1.35 -0.35
CA THR A 69 -14.64 1.87 -0.29
C THR A 69 -15.15 2.07 -1.71
N GLY A 70 -16.11 1.24 -2.12
CA GLY A 70 -16.62 1.25 -3.49
C GLY A 70 -15.51 1.04 -4.51
N ASP A 71 -15.65 1.71 -5.65
CA ASP A 71 -14.70 1.73 -6.77
C ASP A 71 -13.85 3.02 -6.83
N TYR A 72 -13.98 3.91 -5.83
CA TYR A 72 -13.48 5.28 -5.91
C TYR A 72 -12.45 5.64 -4.83
N ARG A 73 -12.24 4.82 -3.79
CA ARG A 73 -11.35 5.17 -2.68
C ARG A 73 -10.62 3.97 -2.07
N VAL A 74 -9.31 4.13 -1.88
CA VAL A 74 -8.44 3.19 -1.18
C VAL A 74 -7.68 3.92 -0.08
N GLU A 75 -7.65 3.32 1.11
CA GLU A 75 -6.90 3.83 2.25
C GLU A 75 -5.88 2.76 2.67
N MET A 76 -4.62 3.15 2.82
CA MET A 76 -3.54 2.29 3.31
C MET A 76 -3.02 2.87 4.61
N LYS A 77 -3.16 2.12 5.70
CA LYS A 77 -2.64 2.51 7.02
C LYS A 77 -1.54 1.55 7.44
N LYS A 78 -0.38 2.09 7.79
CA LYS A 78 0.73 1.37 8.42
C LYS A 78 0.84 1.76 9.88
N SER A 79 1.16 0.81 10.75
CA SER A 79 1.42 1.04 12.18
C SER A 79 2.44 0.05 12.72
N GLY A 80 3.29 0.48 13.64
CA GLY A 80 4.40 -0.32 14.17
C GLY A 80 5.68 0.50 14.15
N VAL A 81 6.77 -0.10 13.66
CA VAL A 81 8.05 0.57 13.41
C VAL A 81 7.85 1.79 12.50
N LEU A 82 6.99 1.63 11.51
CA LEU A 82 6.53 2.67 10.61
C LEU A 82 5.06 3.00 10.86
N THR A 83 4.71 4.29 10.91
CA THR A 83 3.31 4.73 10.94
C THR A 83 3.00 5.70 9.81
N SER A 84 2.02 5.35 8.98
CA SER A 84 1.59 6.17 7.85
C SER A 84 0.11 5.98 7.54
N TYR A 85 -0.48 6.95 6.84
CA TYR A 85 -1.88 6.88 6.40
C TYR A 85 -2.06 7.51 5.01
N MET A 86 -1.94 6.70 3.97
CA MET A 86 -2.13 7.14 2.59
C MET A 86 -3.59 6.95 2.16
N VAL A 87 -4.12 7.92 1.41
CA VAL A 87 -5.48 7.88 0.89
C VAL A 87 -5.45 8.18 -0.60
N PHE A 88 -5.97 7.25 -1.39
CA PHE A 88 -6.05 7.36 -2.83
C PHE A 88 -7.50 7.53 -3.26
N GLU A 89 -7.80 8.65 -3.89
CA GLU A 89 -9.11 8.99 -4.42
C GLU A 89 -8.90 9.93 -5.61
N LYS A 90 -9.37 9.53 -6.80
CA LYS A 90 -9.05 10.21 -8.06
C LYS A 90 -9.41 11.70 -8.00
N GLY A 91 -8.45 12.55 -8.37
CA GLY A 91 -8.62 14.00 -8.40
C GLY A 91 -8.59 14.69 -7.04
N LYS A 92 -8.23 13.96 -5.97
CA LYS A 92 -8.04 14.53 -4.63
C LYS A 92 -6.60 14.36 -4.16
N LYS A 93 -6.16 15.38 -3.42
CA LYS A 93 -4.91 15.39 -2.67
C LYS A 93 -5.18 15.12 -1.20
N TYR A 94 -4.45 14.17 -0.62
CA TYR A 94 -4.47 13.88 0.81
C TYR A 94 -3.08 14.05 1.39
N VAL A 95 -2.98 14.81 2.47
CA VAL A 95 -1.74 14.99 3.23
C VAL A 95 -1.86 14.26 4.57
N SER A 96 -0.82 13.53 4.95
CA SER A 96 -0.76 12.79 6.20
C SER A 96 0.63 12.85 6.82
N SER A 97 0.73 12.56 8.11
CA SER A 97 2.01 12.43 8.79
C SER A 97 2.58 11.03 8.56
N TYR A 98 3.82 10.99 8.07
CA TYR A 98 4.66 9.81 7.99
C TYR A 98 5.63 9.82 9.17
N LYS A 99 5.63 8.75 9.98
CA LYS A 99 6.46 8.66 11.19
C LYS A 99 7.35 7.44 11.11
N THR A 100 8.65 7.68 11.25
CA THR A 100 9.70 6.66 11.38
C THR A 100 10.40 6.84 12.73
N PRO A 101 11.25 5.89 13.16
CA PRO A 101 12.04 6.05 14.38
C PRO A 101 13.00 7.26 14.34
N TYR A 102 13.35 7.75 13.15
CA TYR A 102 14.31 8.84 12.96
C TYR A 102 13.66 10.22 12.86
N GLY A 103 12.32 10.29 12.76
CA GLY A 103 11.61 11.55 12.65
C GLY A 103 10.20 11.42 12.09
N GLN A 104 9.58 12.57 11.86
CA GLN A 104 8.27 12.65 11.21
C GLN A 104 8.35 13.65 10.06
N MET A 105 7.63 13.36 8.98
CA MET A 105 7.49 14.24 7.81
C MET A 105 6.04 14.26 7.34
N GLN A 106 5.66 15.28 6.58
CA GLN A 106 4.39 15.33 5.87
C GLN A 106 4.52 14.69 4.49
N ILE A 107 3.62 13.77 4.19
CA ILE A 107 3.50 13.15 2.87
C ILE A 107 2.17 13.52 2.22
N GLY A 108 2.25 13.98 0.97
CA GLY A 108 1.11 14.26 0.11
C GLY A 108 0.91 13.16 -0.92
N THR A 109 -0.35 12.80 -1.18
CA THR A 109 -0.73 11.87 -2.26
C THR A 109 -1.76 12.55 -3.15
N ASP A 110 -1.36 12.88 -4.38
CA ASP A 110 -2.25 13.43 -5.42
C ASP A 110 -2.57 12.33 -6.44
N THR A 111 -3.78 11.77 -6.34
CA THR A 111 -4.16 10.59 -7.12
C THR A 111 -4.65 10.99 -8.51
N LYS A 112 -3.88 10.63 -9.54
CA LYS A 112 -4.21 10.88 -10.95
C LYS A 112 -5.17 9.84 -11.51
N GLU A 113 -4.93 8.58 -11.18
CA GLU A 113 -5.75 7.46 -11.64
C GLU A 113 -5.95 6.45 -10.51
N LEU A 114 -7.17 5.92 -10.42
CA LEU A 114 -7.53 4.85 -9.51
C LEU A 114 -8.50 3.92 -10.25
N THR A 115 -8.16 2.65 -10.31
CA THR A 115 -9.02 1.59 -10.85
C THR A 115 -9.13 0.49 -9.81
N ILE A 116 -10.36 0.10 -9.48
CA ILE A 116 -10.67 -0.94 -8.51
C ILE A 116 -11.58 -1.95 -9.20
N ILE A 117 -11.15 -3.20 -9.26
CA ILE A 117 -11.91 -4.30 -9.82
C ILE A 117 -12.13 -5.30 -8.68
N SER A 118 -13.38 -5.44 -8.26
CA SER A 118 -13.78 -6.37 -7.18
C SER A 118 -14.66 -7.45 -7.79
N GLU A 119 -14.11 -8.66 -7.86
CA GLU A 119 -14.76 -9.89 -8.31
C GLU A 119 -14.99 -10.80 -7.08
N GLU A 120 -15.75 -11.88 -7.25
CA GLU A 120 -16.16 -12.75 -6.12
C GLU A 120 -14.97 -13.28 -5.30
N GLU A 121 -13.87 -13.61 -5.98
CA GLU A 121 -12.65 -14.19 -5.38
C GLU A 121 -11.40 -13.37 -5.69
N LYS A 122 -11.56 -12.09 -6.05
CA LYS A 122 -10.40 -11.28 -6.44
C LYS A 122 -10.64 -9.80 -6.27
N ILE A 123 -9.67 -9.09 -5.71
CA ILE A 123 -9.64 -7.62 -5.73
C ILE A 123 -8.35 -7.18 -6.40
N ARG A 124 -8.47 -6.34 -7.44
CA ARG A 124 -7.34 -5.70 -8.11
C ARG A 124 -7.46 -4.19 -7.99
N ILE A 125 -6.38 -3.55 -7.60
CA ILE A 125 -6.29 -2.11 -7.43
C ILE A 125 -5.09 -1.62 -8.22
N PHE A 126 -5.31 -0.59 -9.02
CA PHE A 126 -4.26 0.13 -9.72
C PHE A 126 -4.36 1.60 -9.35
N VAL A 127 -3.25 2.17 -8.91
CA VAL A 127 -3.16 3.57 -8.52
C VAL A 127 -2.01 4.22 -9.27
N ARG A 128 -2.24 5.40 -9.84
CA ARG A 128 -1.20 6.32 -10.28
C ARG A 128 -1.34 7.61 -9.51
N TYR A 129 -0.27 8.05 -8.86
CA TYR A 129 -0.30 9.23 -8.01
C TYR A 129 1.04 9.96 -8.02
N THR A 130 0.99 11.25 -7.69
CA THR A 130 2.19 12.02 -7.34
C THR A 130 2.37 11.94 -5.83
N LEU A 131 3.56 11.55 -5.41
CA LEU A 131 4.00 11.61 -4.02
C LEU A 131 4.67 12.96 -3.80
N GLU A 132 4.31 13.59 -2.70
CA GLU A 132 4.97 14.81 -2.23
C GLU A 132 5.52 14.60 -0.81
N ALA A 133 6.65 15.21 -0.51
CA ALA A 133 7.21 15.29 0.83
C ALA A 133 7.44 16.76 1.16
N GLU A 134 6.95 17.22 2.32
CA GLU A 134 7.06 18.63 2.74
C GLU A 134 6.61 19.63 1.65
N ASP A 135 5.46 19.33 1.01
CA ASP A 135 4.85 20.10 -0.08
C ASP A 135 5.64 20.16 -1.41
N GLU A 136 6.75 19.45 -1.53
CA GLU A 136 7.50 19.29 -2.78
C GLU A 136 7.17 17.96 -3.46
N ALA A 137 6.93 17.99 -4.78
CA ALA A 137 6.74 16.79 -5.57
C ALA A 137 8.04 15.99 -5.66
N VAL A 138 8.04 14.78 -5.11
CA VAL A 138 9.23 13.93 -5.03
C VAL A 138 9.22 12.79 -6.06
N ALA A 139 8.05 12.28 -6.43
CA ALA A 139 7.95 11.17 -7.38
C ALA A 139 6.57 11.05 -8.05
N GLU A 140 6.54 10.55 -9.29
CA GLU A 140 5.35 9.90 -9.85
C GLU A 140 5.43 8.39 -9.58
N SER A 141 4.43 7.86 -8.90
CA SER A 141 4.42 6.47 -8.43
C SER A 141 3.20 5.71 -8.94
N ARG A 142 3.37 4.39 -9.08
CA ARG A 142 2.31 3.46 -9.46
C ARG A 142 2.26 2.32 -8.45
N ILE A 143 1.07 2.06 -7.92
CA ILE A 143 0.83 0.91 -7.04
C ILE A 143 -0.10 -0.07 -7.75
N ARG A 144 0.25 -1.35 -7.70
CA ARG A 144 -0.63 -2.45 -8.07
C ARG A 144 -0.82 -3.35 -6.86
N ILE A 145 -2.07 -3.55 -6.47
CA ILE A 145 -2.44 -4.50 -5.40
C ILE A 145 -3.33 -5.57 -6.00
N GLU A 146 -3.04 -6.82 -5.68
CA GLU A 146 -3.88 -7.96 -5.98
C GLU A 146 -4.15 -8.75 -4.69
N VAL A 147 -5.41 -9.07 -4.44
CA VAL A 147 -5.87 -9.84 -3.28
C VAL A 147 -6.66 -11.02 -3.80
N VAL A 148 -6.24 -12.23 -3.44
CA VAL A 148 -6.88 -13.50 -3.83
C VAL A 148 -7.03 -14.41 -2.62
N PRO A 149 -8.03 -15.30 -2.56
CA PRO A 149 -8.10 -16.36 -1.56
C PRO A 149 -6.80 -17.16 -1.53
N ARG A 150 -6.36 -17.50 -0.32
CA ARG A 150 -5.11 -18.26 -0.13
C ARG A 150 -5.15 -19.61 -0.86
N GLU A 151 -6.33 -20.23 -0.91
CA GLU A 151 -6.58 -21.52 -1.58
C GLU A 151 -6.47 -21.46 -3.12
N CYS A 152 -6.69 -20.30 -3.74
CA CYS A 152 -6.60 -20.15 -5.20
C CYS A 152 -5.17 -19.92 -5.71
N ALA A 153 -4.20 -19.63 -4.84
CA ALA A 153 -2.86 -19.22 -5.26
C ALA A 153 -1.89 -20.38 -5.50
N PHE A 154 -2.22 -21.59 -5.02
CA PHE A 154 -1.47 -22.81 -5.29
C PHE A 154 -2.46 -23.98 -5.41
N PRO A 155 -2.81 -24.44 -6.62
CA PRO A 155 -3.36 -25.78 -6.76
C PRO A 155 -2.26 -26.75 -6.28
N ALA A 156 -2.60 -27.60 -5.32
CA ALA A 156 -1.74 -28.67 -4.83
C ALA A 156 -1.30 -29.62 -5.95
#